data_AF-A0A4Q1CNS1-F1
#
_entry.id   AF-A0A4Q1CNS1-F1
#
_cell.length_a   1.000
_cell.length_b   1.000
_cell.length_c   1.000
_cell.angle_alpha   90.00
_cell.angle_beta   90.00
_cell.angle_gamma   90.00
#
_symmetry.space_group_name_H-M   'P 1'
#
loop_
_entity.id
_entity.type
_entity.pdbx_description
1 polymer ?
#
loop_
_entity_poly.entity_id
_entity_poly.type
_entity_poly.pdbx_seq_one_letter_code
_entity_poly.pdbx_strand_id
1 'polypeptide(L)'
;MKLVSQIMGIFLLVVTAAACTKGFYIDGKKAVQVKVTDLGEMYSTYNITESEQTEVKRQLTDKGLMSEIIRYSKENQWPDAVNTLDERLENRSVMMKYNFYKVASFGNKTIVAVPQEKNKHMPAAYIPQGPMYIIFASKVIASK
;
A
#
# COMPACT_ATOMS: atom_id res chain seq x y z
N MET A 1 50.99 46.39 -16.81
CA MET A 1 49.53 46.18 -16.96
C MET A 1 49.18 44.82 -16.37
N LYS A 2 48.42 44.79 -15.27
CA LYS A 2 47.98 43.56 -14.59
C LYS A 2 46.69 43.08 -15.27
N LEU A 3 46.65 41.84 -15.76
CA LEU A 3 45.39 41.15 -16.06
C LEU A 3 45.29 39.93 -15.14
N VAL A 4 44.42 40.06 -14.14
CA VAL A 4 44.04 39.01 -13.20
C VAL A 4 42.93 38.21 -13.87
N SER A 5 43.20 36.94 -14.19
CA SER A 5 42.22 36.00 -14.74
C SER A 5 41.25 35.58 -13.63
N GLN A 6 39.97 35.89 -13.81
CA GLN A 6 38.89 35.56 -12.87
C GLN A 6 38.64 34.05 -12.82
N ILE A 7 38.64 33.48 -11.62
CA ILE A 7 38.19 32.12 -11.33
C ILE A 7 36.67 32.17 -11.14
N MET A 8 35.93 31.62 -12.10
CA MET A 8 34.48 31.50 -12.04
C MET A 8 34.11 30.26 -11.21
N GLY A 9 33.88 30.45 -9.91
CA GLY A 9 33.42 29.41 -9.00
C GLY A 9 31.94 29.10 -9.21
N ILE A 10 31.62 27.92 -9.74
CA ILE A 10 30.26 27.39 -9.76
C ILE A 10 29.94 26.86 -8.35
N PHE A 11 29.10 27.58 -7.62
CA PHE A 11 28.52 27.12 -6.37
C PHE A 11 27.36 26.15 -6.68
N LEU A 12 27.63 24.85 -6.66
CA LEU A 12 26.58 23.83 -6.74
C LEU A 12 25.88 23.75 -5.37
N LEU A 13 24.77 24.48 -5.23
CA LEU A 13 23.90 24.38 -4.06
C LEU A 13 23.13 23.05 -4.13
N VAL A 14 23.68 22.00 -3.52
CA VAL A 14 22.95 20.73 -3.33
C VAL A 14 21.93 20.95 -2.21
N VAL A 15 20.68 21.26 -2.59
CA VAL A 15 19.55 21.26 -1.65
C VAL A 15 19.21 19.80 -1.35
N THR A 16 19.75 19.26 -0.26
CA THR A 16 19.25 17.99 0.29
C THR A 16 17.92 18.26 0.96
N ALA A 17 16.83 18.14 0.19
CA ALA A 17 15.50 18.06 0.78
C ALA A 17 15.45 16.76 1.60
N ALA A 18 15.54 16.89 2.93
CA ALA A 18 15.18 15.80 3.83
C ALA A 18 13.70 15.47 3.58
N ALA A 19 13.45 14.42 2.79
CA ALA A 19 12.12 13.91 2.55
C ALA A 19 11.57 13.40 3.87
N CYS A 20 10.89 14.27 4.62
CA CYS A 20 10.08 13.87 5.76
C CYS A 20 8.97 12.99 5.21
N THR A 21 9.18 11.67 5.21
CA THR A 21 8.20 10.71 4.73
C THR A 21 6.99 10.79 5.66
N LYS A 22 5.98 11.57 5.26
CA LYS A 22 4.70 11.64 5.96
C LYS A 22 4.21 10.23 6.22
N GLY A 23 3.74 9.94 7.43
CA GLY A 23 3.09 8.66 7.75
C GLY A 23 1.88 8.41 6.85
N PHE A 24 1.44 7.15 6.75
CA PHE A 24 0.08 6.84 6.32
C PHE A 24 -0.79 6.73 7.56
N TYR A 25 -2.04 7.22 7.48
CA TYR A 25 -2.99 7.12 8.57
C TYR A 25 -4.24 6.45 8.04
N ILE A 26 -4.76 5.51 8.82
CA ILE A 26 -6.04 4.85 8.58
C ILE A 26 -6.77 4.82 9.91
N ASP A 27 -8.09 5.04 9.89
CA ASP A 27 -8.89 4.99 11.12
C ASP A 27 -8.39 5.99 12.21
N GLY A 28 -7.91 7.16 11.78
CA GLY A 28 -7.32 8.18 12.66
C GLY A 28 -6.00 7.78 13.33
N LYS A 29 -5.45 6.60 13.03
CA LYS A 29 -4.22 6.05 13.61
C LYS A 29 -3.12 5.97 12.56
N LYS A 30 -1.87 6.14 12.99
CA LYS A 30 -0.72 5.92 12.10
C LYS A 30 -0.67 4.44 11.72
N ALA A 31 -0.78 4.16 10.44
CA ALA A 31 -0.78 2.80 9.92
C ALA A 31 0.63 2.19 9.94
N VAL A 32 0.71 0.89 10.22
CA VAL A 32 1.96 0.14 10.23
C VAL A 32 2.25 -0.38 8.83
N GLN A 33 3.38 0.01 8.25
CA GLN A 33 3.81 -0.55 6.97
C GLN A 33 4.22 -2.02 7.18
N VAL A 34 3.81 -2.88 6.26
CA VAL A 34 4.15 -4.31 6.28
C VAL A 34 4.74 -4.75 4.95
N LYS A 35 5.48 -5.85 4.99
CA LYS A 35 6.00 -6.56 3.82
C LYS A 35 5.19 -7.82 3.61
N VAL A 36 4.69 -8.01 2.39
CA VAL A 36 4.12 -9.28 1.93
C VAL A 36 5.28 -10.12 1.39
N THR A 37 5.41 -11.37 1.85
CA THR A 37 6.49 -12.27 1.40
C THR A 37 6.05 -13.18 0.26
N ASP A 38 4.75 -13.44 0.13
CA ASP A 38 4.20 -14.28 -0.93
C ASP A 38 2.80 -13.82 -1.37
N LEU A 39 2.68 -13.42 -2.64
CA LEU A 39 1.41 -13.05 -3.27
C LEU A 39 0.47 -14.22 -3.55
N GLY A 40 0.97 -15.47 -3.57
CA GLY A 40 0.14 -16.66 -3.78
C GLY A 40 -0.87 -16.90 -2.66
N GLU A 41 -0.66 -16.27 -1.51
CA GLU A 41 -1.55 -16.34 -0.33
C GLU A 41 -2.55 -15.17 -0.28
N MET A 42 -2.79 -14.53 -1.44
CA MET A 42 -3.79 -13.49 -1.62
C MET A 42 -5.20 -14.07 -1.78
N TYR A 43 -6.17 -13.40 -1.18
CA TYR A 43 -7.58 -13.72 -1.29
C TYR A 43 -8.31 -12.62 -2.06
N SER A 44 -8.48 -12.80 -3.38
CA SER A 44 -8.99 -11.75 -4.29
C SER A 44 -10.52 -11.64 -4.36
N THR A 45 -11.24 -12.69 -3.94
CA THR A 45 -12.71 -12.76 -3.97
C THR A 45 -13.32 -13.08 -2.60
N TYR A 46 -12.53 -13.16 -1.53
CA TYR A 46 -12.97 -13.65 -0.22
C TYR A 46 -14.08 -12.83 0.43
N ASN A 47 -15.16 -13.50 0.83
CA ASN A 47 -16.29 -12.89 1.50
C ASN A 47 -16.08 -12.93 3.02
N ILE A 48 -15.91 -11.76 3.63
CA ILE A 48 -15.78 -11.63 5.09
C ILE A 48 -17.15 -11.88 5.72
N THR A 49 -17.24 -12.94 6.52
CA THR A 49 -18.47 -13.34 7.23
C THR A 49 -18.85 -12.32 8.31
N GLU A 50 -20.09 -12.33 8.79
CA GLU A 50 -20.54 -11.39 9.82
C GLU A 50 -19.76 -11.51 11.15
N SER A 51 -19.37 -12.72 11.52
CA SER A 51 -18.55 -12.97 12.71
C SER A 51 -17.15 -12.37 12.57
N GLU A 52 -16.52 -12.54 11.41
CA GLU A 52 -15.23 -11.95 11.09
C GLU A 52 -15.31 -10.42 10.97
N GLN A 53 -16.39 -9.89 10.41
CA GLN A 53 -16.63 -8.44 10.39
C GLN A 53 -16.69 -7.88 11.81
N THR A 54 -17.31 -8.60 12.74
CA THR A 54 -17.33 -8.22 14.15
C THR A 54 -15.92 -8.20 14.74
N GLU A 55 -15.06 -9.16 14.38
CA GLU A 55 -13.65 -9.20 14.81
C GLU A 55 -12.83 -8.05 14.26
N VAL A 56 -12.97 -7.74 12.97
CA VAL A 56 -12.32 -6.59 12.33
C VAL A 56 -12.81 -5.28 12.96
N LYS A 57 -14.13 -5.11 13.14
CA LYS A 57 -14.71 -3.92 13.76
C LYS A 57 -14.20 -3.67 15.17
N ARG A 58 -13.81 -4.67 15.95
CA ARG A 58 -13.21 -4.45 17.29
C ARG A 58 -11.86 -3.74 17.25
N GLN A 59 -11.15 -3.78 16.12
CA GLN A 59 -9.84 -3.15 15.92
C GLN A 59 -9.94 -1.74 15.33
N LEU A 60 -11.08 -1.40 14.73
CA LEU A 60 -11.34 -0.11 14.08
C LEU A 60 -12.09 0.84 15.03
N THR A 61 -11.78 2.13 14.97
CA THR A 61 -12.53 3.20 15.63
C THR A 61 -13.75 3.57 14.79
N ASP A 62 -13.55 3.86 13.50
CA ASP A 62 -14.57 4.13 12.51
C ASP A 62 -15.19 2.82 12.02
N LYS A 63 -16.47 2.62 12.33
CA LYS A 63 -17.21 1.43 11.90
C LYS A 63 -17.64 1.50 10.43
N GLY A 64 -17.70 2.70 9.84
CA GLY A 64 -17.99 2.91 8.43
C GLY A 64 -16.94 2.31 7.51
N LEU A 65 -15.67 2.33 7.96
CA LEU A 65 -14.52 1.76 7.25
C LEU A 65 -14.69 0.26 6.91
N MET A 66 -15.45 -0.50 7.71
CA MET A 66 -15.71 -1.91 7.40
C MET A 66 -16.44 -2.08 6.07
N SER A 67 -17.42 -1.24 5.77
CA SER A 67 -18.18 -1.33 4.52
C SER A 67 -17.31 -1.04 3.30
N GLU A 68 -16.38 -0.10 3.45
CA GLU A 68 -15.36 0.23 2.45
C GLU A 68 -14.42 -0.97 2.23
N ILE A 69 -13.90 -1.57 3.31
CA ILE A 69 -13.03 -2.76 3.22
C ILE A 69 -13.74 -3.90 2.49
N ILE A 70 -15.00 -4.20 2.81
CA ILE A 70 -15.75 -5.28 2.16
C ILE A 70 -15.88 -5.02 0.66
N ARG A 71 -16.18 -3.78 0.27
CA ARG A 71 -16.34 -3.38 -1.12
C ARG A 71 -15.02 -3.45 -1.88
N TYR A 72 -13.98 -2.80 -1.37
CA TYR A 72 -12.71 -2.57 -2.07
C TYR A 72 -11.62 -3.63 -1.80
N SER A 73 -11.98 -4.73 -1.11
CA SER A 73 -11.14 -5.93 -0.99
C SER A 73 -11.32 -6.94 -2.13
N LYS A 74 -12.10 -6.56 -3.16
CA LYS A 74 -12.45 -7.41 -4.29
C LYS A 74 -11.66 -7.04 -5.53
N GLU A 75 -11.24 -8.05 -6.28
CA GLU A 75 -10.41 -7.86 -7.47
C GLU A 75 -11.04 -6.96 -8.53
N ASN A 76 -12.37 -7.01 -8.70
CA ASN A 76 -13.09 -6.13 -9.62
C ASN A 76 -13.14 -4.65 -9.18
N GLN A 77 -12.60 -4.30 -8.01
CA GLN A 77 -12.41 -2.92 -7.57
C GLN A 77 -10.95 -2.49 -7.64
N TRP A 78 -10.04 -3.37 -8.04
CA TRP A 78 -8.62 -3.09 -8.17
C TRP A 78 -8.29 -2.51 -9.55
N PRO A 79 -7.10 -1.92 -9.74
CA PRO A 79 -6.65 -1.47 -11.05
C PRO A 79 -6.68 -2.60 -12.07
N ASP A 80 -6.96 -2.27 -13.33
CA ASP A 80 -7.11 -3.26 -14.40
C ASP A 80 -5.92 -4.20 -14.46
N ALA A 81 -4.68 -3.69 -14.38
CA ALA A 81 -3.46 -4.50 -14.43
C ALA A 81 -3.28 -5.55 -13.31
N VAL A 82 -4.20 -5.65 -12.34
CA VAL A 82 -4.18 -6.64 -11.26
C VAL A 82 -5.57 -7.20 -10.93
N ASN A 83 -6.60 -6.89 -11.72
CA ASN A 83 -7.98 -7.24 -11.40
C ASN A 83 -8.34 -8.69 -11.76
N THR A 84 -7.56 -9.35 -12.62
CA THR A 84 -7.69 -10.78 -12.94
C THR A 84 -6.57 -11.63 -12.35
N LEU A 85 -6.77 -12.96 -12.29
CA LEU A 85 -5.72 -13.88 -11.86
C LEU A 85 -4.50 -13.87 -12.80
N ASP A 86 -4.72 -13.87 -14.11
CA ASP A 86 -3.66 -13.94 -15.10
C ASP A 86 -2.72 -12.73 -15.02
N GLU A 87 -3.29 -11.53 -14.91
CA GLU A 87 -2.51 -10.30 -14.75
C GLU A 87 -1.68 -10.30 -13.46
N ARG A 88 -2.22 -10.83 -12.36
CA ARG A 88 -1.48 -10.96 -11.09
C ARG A 88 -0.34 -11.97 -11.19
N LEU A 89 -0.53 -13.05 -11.93
CA LEU A 89 0.51 -14.06 -12.14
C LEU A 89 1.64 -13.52 -13.02
N GLU A 90 1.29 -12.87 -14.13
CA GLU A 90 2.25 -12.26 -15.05
C GLU A 90 3.05 -11.14 -14.37
N ASN A 91 2.37 -10.33 -13.55
CA ASN A 91 2.94 -9.12 -12.95
C ASN A 91 3.27 -9.25 -11.47
N ARG A 92 3.43 -10.49 -10.97
CA ARG A 92 3.71 -10.78 -9.57
C ARG A 92 4.89 -9.97 -9.02
N SER A 93 5.97 -9.87 -9.78
CA SER A 93 7.18 -9.13 -9.37
C SER A 93 6.94 -7.62 -9.22
N VAL A 94 6.00 -7.05 -9.98
CA VAL A 94 5.60 -5.65 -9.88
C VAL A 94 4.73 -5.47 -8.64
N MET A 95 3.72 -6.31 -8.44
CA MET A 95 2.84 -6.25 -7.27
C MET A 95 3.58 -6.38 -5.93
N MET A 96 4.65 -7.16 -5.86
CA MET A 96 5.49 -7.26 -4.66
C MET A 96 6.13 -5.92 -4.24
N LYS A 97 6.13 -4.90 -5.11
CA LYS A 97 6.72 -3.57 -4.85
C LYS A 97 5.73 -2.57 -4.26
N TYR A 98 4.46 -2.94 -4.08
CA TYR A 98 3.51 -2.09 -3.37
C TYR A 98 3.97 -1.84 -1.92
N ASN A 99 3.69 -0.64 -1.44
CA ASN A 99 3.71 -0.29 -0.04
C ASN A 99 2.35 -0.69 0.57
N PHE A 100 2.37 -1.78 1.35
CA PHE A 100 1.22 -2.29 2.08
C PHE A 100 1.20 -1.77 3.51
N TYR A 101 0.00 -1.49 4.02
CA TYR A 101 -0.20 -1.02 5.40
C TYR A 101 -1.23 -1.89 6.10
N LYS A 102 -0.89 -2.42 7.28
CA LYS A 102 -1.80 -3.27 8.05
C LYS A 102 -3.00 -2.46 8.54
N VAL A 103 -4.19 -3.03 8.34
CA VAL A 103 -5.48 -2.47 8.79
C VAL A 103 -5.99 -3.25 10.00
N ALA A 104 -6.19 -4.55 9.85
CA ALA A 104 -6.70 -5.44 10.89
C ALA A 104 -6.31 -6.90 10.59
N SER A 105 -6.38 -7.75 11.61
CA SER A 105 -6.22 -9.20 11.45
C SER A 105 -7.47 -9.92 11.97
N PHE A 106 -7.84 -11.03 11.36
CA PHE A 106 -8.95 -11.87 11.82
C PHE A 106 -8.66 -13.33 11.45
N GLY A 107 -8.92 -14.25 12.37
CA GLY A 107 -8.52 -15.66 12.20
C GLY A 107 -7.07 -15.80 11.73
N ASN A 108 -6.85 -16.45 10.58
CA ASN A 108 -5.54 -16.60 9.95
C ASN A 108 -5.27 -15.61 8.80
N LYS A 109 -6.01 -14.51 8.73
CA LYS A 109 -5.92 -13.52 7.65
C LYS A 109 -5.61 -12.12 8.17
N THR A 110 -5.03 -11.31 7.29
CA THR A 110 -4.72 -9.91 7.56
C THR A 110 -5.18 -9.06 6.38
N ILE A 111 -5.87 -7.96 6.69
CA ILE A 111 -6.27 -6.93 5.75
C ILE A 111 -5.15 -5.91 5.67
N VAL A 112 -4.70 -5.62 4.46
CA VAL A 112 -3.77 -4.54 4.18
C VAL A 112 -4.41 -3.51 3.26
N ALA A 113 -4.08 -2.24 3.46
CA ALA A 113 -4.41 -1.14 2.57
C ALA A 113 -3.26 -0.90 1.59
N VAL A 114 -3.60 -0.50 0.37
CA VAL A 114 -2.66 -0.07 -0.68
C VAL A 114 -3.00 1.38 -1.05
N PRO A 115 -2.55 2.37 -0.25
CA PRO A 115 -2.92 3.75 -0.46
C PRO A 115 -2.20 4.35 -1.67
N GLN A 116 -2.93 5.09 -2.50
CA GLN A 116 -2.44 5.72 -3.73
C GLN A 116 -1.21 6.59 -3.48
N GLU A 117 -1.25 7.44 -2.44
CA GLU A 117 -0.21 8.42 -2.14
C GLU A 117 1.11 7.80 -1.67
N LYS A 118 1.09 6.54 -1.23
CA LYS A 118 2.31 5.77 -0.91
C LYS A 118 2.76 4.88 -2.05
N ASN A 119 2.00 4.80 -3.13
CA ASN A 119 2.25 3.91 -4.25
C ASN A 119 2.42 4.64 -5.58
N LYS A 120 2.66 5.96 -5.55
CA LYS A 120 2.93 6.79 -6.75
C LYS A 120 4.20 6.39 -7.51
N HIS A 121 5.09 5.60 -6.91
CA HIS A 121 6.28 5.05 -7.56
C HIS A 121 5.98 3.83 -8.45
N MET A 122 4.79 3.25 -8.34
CA MET A 122 4.35 2.14 -9.19
C MET A 122 4.04 2.65 -10.60
N PRO A 123 4.08 1.79 -11.64
CA PRO A 123 3.63 2.18 -12.97
C PRO A 123 2.14 2.54 -12.94
N ALA A 124 1.72 3.51 -13.77
CA ALA A 124 0.39 4.12 -13.69
C ALA A 124 -0.78 3.12 -13.66
N ALA A 125 -0.70 2.05 -14.46
CA ALA A 125 -1.72 1.00 -14.54
C ALA A 125 -1.93 0.20 -13.24
N TYR A 126 -0.96 0.24 -12.32
CA TYR A 126 -0.99 -0.45 -11.02
C TYR A 126 -1.40 0.49 -9.89
N ILE A 127 -1.42 1.80 -10.10
CA ILE A 127 -1.73 2.75 -9.04
C ILE A 127 -3.24 2.71 -8.76
N PRO A 128 -3.67 2.43 -7.51
CA PRO A 128 -5.07 2.53 -7.14
C PRO A 128 -5.61 3.94 -7.37
N GLN A 129 -6.75 4.04 -8.04
CA GLN A 129 -7.46 5.32 -8.24
C GLN A 129 -8.45 5.65 -7.10
N GLY A 130 -8.60 4.73 -6.16
CA GLY A 130 -9.44 4.85 -4.96
C GLY A 130 -8.94 3.90 -3.86
N PRO A 131 -9.76 3.65 -2.82
CA PRO A 131 -9.42 2.69 -1.79
C PRO A 131 -9.14 1.30 -2.40
N MET A 132 -8.06 0.68 -1.96
CA MET A 132 -7.71 -0.69 -2.34
C MET A 132 -7.29 -1.42 -1.07
N TYR A 133 -8.01 -2.50 -0.78
CA TYR A 133 -7.68 -3.42 0.30
C TYR A 133 -7.35 -4.78 -0.29
N ILE A 134 -6.45 -5.50 0.36
CA ILE A 134 -6.12 -6.87 -0.01
C ILE A 134 -6.11 -7.71 1.26
N ILE A 135 -6.67 -8.93 1.15
CA ILE A 135 -6.64 -9.91 2.22
C ILE A 135 -5.55 -10.92 1.91
N PHE A 136 -4.66 -11.15 2.86
CA PHE A 136 -3.60 -12.17 2.78
C PHE A 136 -3.71 -13.15 3.93
N ALA A 137 -3.14 -14.35 3.77
CA ALA A 137 -2.86 -15.20 4.91
C ALA A 137 -1.86 -14.49 5.85
N SER A 138 -2.13 -14.47 7.15
CA SER A 138 -1.30 -13.75 8.12
C SER A 138 0.16 -14.25 8.14
N LYS A 139 0.41 -15.50 7.76
CA LYS A 139 1.75 -16.11 7.70
C LYS A 139 2.69 -15.42 6.70
N VAL A 140 2.16 -14.70 5.71
CA VAL A 140 2.96 -14.02 4.68
C VAL A 140 3.16 -12.53 4.97
N ILE A 141 2.69 -12.05 6.11
CA ILE A 141 2.82 -10.66 6.53
C ILE A 141 3.98 -10.55 7.52
N ALA A 142 5.01 -9.80 7.14
CA ALA A 142 6.13 -9.42 8.00
C ALA A 142 6.05 -7.93 8.35
N SER A 143 6.35 -7.58 9.60
CA SER A 143 6.59 -6.18 9.97
C SER A 143 7.82 -5.66 9.23
N LYS A 144 7.76 -4.41 8.78
CA LYS A 144 8.90 -3.75 8.12
C LYS A 144 9.79 -3.04 9.13
#